data_AF-A0A931XZK9-F1
#
_entry.id   AF-A0A931XZK9-F1
#
_cell.length_a   1.000
_cell.length_b   1.000
_cell.length_c   1.000
_cell.angle_alpha   90.00
_cell.angle_beta   90.00
_cell.angle_gamma   90.00
#
_symmetry.space_group_name_H-M   'P 1'
#
loop_
_entity.id
_entity.type
_entity.pdbx_description
1 polymer ?
#
loop_
_entity_poly.entity_id
_entity_poly.type
_entity_poly.pdbx_seq_one_letter_code
_entity_poly.pdbx_strand_id
1 'polypeptide(L)'
;MRVDRSKFLLLASAIAAGCGPRGEGPRAPAAVSVPAEADAGAPATAPSAKSVEASPPATHYPPPIAEGGASWPAPVDEGPAAEGYWPSTTEGGGAWPGGPAAEGASTAEGGPLPTLKGMGIPVSSWTCNGSDDVGKAGYCAVKVPKSCAPFPFVHSSCNGARKYFKPKIAERAVSCMNKLGPDAVCAAMTYECKDAALRSACLDATADADCQAIANSCPKASMTECRRYLSGLNALGRAKVTDCMKGSSCGYGIYSCVEGLND
;
A
#
# COMPACT_ATOMS: atom_id res chain seq x y z
N MET A 1 -15.18 -35.43 21.51
CA MET A 1 -16.49 -35.58 20.85
C MET A 1 -16.42 -34.89 19.49
N ARG A 2 -16.60 -35.61 18.38
CA ARG A 2 -16.56 -35.02 17.02
C ARG A 2 -17.98 -34.56 16.65
N VAL A 3 -18.15 -33.26 16.44
CA VAL A 3 -19.43 -32.69 16.00
C VAL A 3 -19.45 -32.65 14.48
N ASP A 4 -20.45 -33.30 13.90
CA ASP A 4 -20.62 -33.45 12.45
C ASP A 4 -21.15 -32.15 11.83
N ARG A 5 -20.25 -31.37 11.22
CA ARG A 5 -20.53 -30.05 10.63
C ARG A 5 -21.55 -30.08 9.49
N SER A 6 -21.78 -31.23 8.89
CA SER A 6 -22.70 -31.42 7.77
C SER A 6 -24.17 -31.21 8.15
N LYS A 7 -24.54 -31.47 9.41
CA LYS A 7 -25.93 -31.33 9.90
C LYS A 7 -26.29 -29.90 10.30
N PHE A 8 -25.31 -29.02 10.53
CA PHE A 8 -25.56 -27.62 10.87
C PHE A 8 -25.93 -26.76 9.65
N LEU A 9 -25.48 -27.13 8.45
CA LEU A 9 -25.73 -26.34 7.24
C LEU A 9 -27.16 -26.51 6.68
N LEU A 10 -27.86 -27.60 7.03
CA LEU A 10 -29.23 -27.83 6.59
C LEU A 10 -30.28 -27.09 7.45
N LEU A 11 -29.93 -26.57 8.63
CA LEU A 11 -30.88 -25.83 9.47
C LEU A 11 -30.94 -24.33 9.15
N ALA A 12 -29.92 -23.77 8.50
CA ALA A 12 -29.80 -22.34 8.25
C ALA A 12 -30.56 -21.85 6.99
N SER A 13 -30.99 -22.75 6.10
CA SER A 13 -31.68 -22.39 4.85
C SER A 13 -33.19 -22.16 5.00
N ALA A 14 -33.76 -22.35 6.19
CA ALA A 14 -35.22 -22.28 6.39
C ALA A 14 -35.77 -20.90 6.83
N ILE A 15 -34.92 -19.88 7.07
CA ILE A 15 -35.38 -18.63 7.73
C ILE A 15 -35.39 -17.40 6.81
N ALA A 16 -34.86 -17.47 5.58
CA ALA A 16 -34.76 -16.32 4.68
C ALA A 16 -36.00 -16.08 3.78
N ALA A 17 -37.20 -16.49 4.21
CA ALA A 17 -38.44 -16.29 3.46
C ALA A 17 -39.52 -15.67 4.35
N GLY A 18 -39.42 -14.38 4.64
CA GLY A 18 -40.54 -13.67 5.27
C GLY A 18 -40.19 -12.30 5.84
N CYS A 19 -40.36 -11.26 5.02
CA CYS A 19 -40.96 -9.95 5.34
C CYS A 19 -40.37 -8.87 4.44
N GLY A 20 -41.11 -8.51 3.38
CA GLY A 20 -40.90 -7.28 2.65
C GLY A 20 -41.82 -6.17 3.19
N PRO A 21 -41.38 -4.90 3.17
CA PRO A 21 -42.29 -3.77 3.09
C PRO A 21 -42.54 -3.36 1.65
N ARG A 22 -43.83 -3.19 1.36
CA ARG A 22 -44.46 -2.58 0.19
C ARG A 22 -44.24 -1.05 0.29
N GLY A 23 -43.70 -0.40 -0.74
CA GLY A 23 -43.50 1.05 -0.74
C GLY A 23 -43.39 1.66 -2.14
N GLU A 24 -44.47 2.31 -2.54
CA GLU A 24 -44.68 3.33 -3.58
C GLU A 24 -43.52 3.77 -4.51
N GLY A 25 -43.70 3.54 -5.81
CA GLY A 25 -43.95 4.59 -6.82
C GLY A 25 -42.80 5.54 -7.26
N PRO A 26 -42.64 5.79 -8.58
CA PRO A 26 -41.48 6.49 -9.14
C PRO A 26 -41.66 8.01 -9.21
N ARG A 27 -40.57 8.77 -9.03
CA ARG A 27 -40.50 10.18 -9.42
C ARG A 27 -39.22 10.44 -10.20
N ALA A 28 -39.36 10.51 -11.52
CA ALA A 28 -38.33 10.96 -12.44
C ALA A 28 -38.06 12.46 -12.24
N PRO A 29 -36.81 12.91 -12.06
CA PRO A 29 -36.47 14.32 -12.21
C PRO A 29 -36.38 14.70 -13.69
N ALA A 30 -36.89 15.90 -13.97
CA ALA A 30 -37.04 16.51 -15.29
C ALA A 30 -35.72 16.65 -16.05
N ALA A 31 -35.77 16.38 -17.35
CA ALA A 31 -34.72 16.71 -18.30
C ALA A 31 -34.56 18.24 -18.41
N VAL A 32 -33.36 18.74 -18.13
CA VAL A 32 -32.97 20.11 -18.41
C VAL A 32 -32.51 20.20 -19.84
N SER A 33 -33.31 20.87 -20.68
CA SER A 33 -32.96 21.26 -22.04
C SER A 33 -31.93 22.39 -22.00
N VAL A 34 -30.74 22.17 -22.57
CA VAL A 34 -29.76 23.22 -22.84
C VAL A 34 -29.89 23.63 -24.31
N PRO A 35 -29.99 24.94 -24.63
CA PRO A 35 -30.12 25.41 -26.00
C PRO A 35 -28.83 25.20 -26.80
N ALA A 36 -29.02 24.81 -28.05
CA ALA A 36 -28.02 24.74 -29.09
C ALA A 36 -27.72 26.15 -29.62
N GLU A 37 -26.45 26.53 -29.64
CA GLU A 37 -25.96 27.68 -30.41
C GLU A 37 -24.86 27.20 -31.38
N ALA A 38 -25.27 27.17 -32.65
CA ALA A 38 -24.56 27.57 -33.87
C ALA A 38 -23.45 28.63 -33.62
N ASP A 39 -22.39 28.83 -34.40
CA ASP A 39 -21.87 28.37 -35.69
C ASP A 39 -20.50 29.07 -35.88
N ALA A 40 -19.75 28.67 -36.92
CA ALA A 40 -18.69 29.40 -37.62
C ALA A 40 -17.26 29.52 -37.04
N GLY A 41 -16.29 29.08 -37.85
CA GLY A 41 -14.95 29.70 -37.96
C GLY A 41 -13.78 28.72 -37.87
N ALA A 42 -13.50 27.91 -38.89
CA ALA A 42 -12.51 28.17 -39.96
C ALA A 42 -11.18 27.39 -39.78
N PRO A 43 -10.66 26.73 -40.84
CA PRO A 43 -9.44 25.93 -40.78
C PRO A 43 -8.18 26.79 -40.99
N ALA A 44 -7.27 26.81 -40.01
CA ALA A 44 -5.93 27.36 -40.19
C ALA A 44 -4.97 26.28 -40.70
N THR A 45 -4.79 26.30 -42.01
CA THR A 45 -3.55 26.07 -42.78
C THR A 45 -2.34 25.50 -42.03
N ALA A 46 -1.95 24.28 -42.42
CA ALA A 46 -0.63 23.72 -42.18
C ALA A 46 0.43 24.43 -43.06
N PRO A 47 1.56 24.91 -42.50
CA PRO A 47 2.73 25.24 -43.30
C PRO A 47 3.54 23.97 -43.60
N SER A 48 3.62 23.66 -44.89
CA SER A 48 4.53 22.68 -45.47
C SER A 48 5.96 23.25 -45.51
N ALA A 49 6.91 22.36 -45.20
CA ALA A 49 8.32 22.34 -45.60
C ALA A 49 9.29 23.46 -45.16
N LYS A 50 10.26 23.06 -44.34
CA LYS A 50 11.69 23.23 -44.67
C LYS A 50 12.50 22.09 -44.04
N SER A 51 12.84 21.09 -44.86
CA SER A 51 13.98 20.21 -44.58
C SER A 51 15.23 21.06 -44.53
N VAL A 52 15.81 21.17 -43.34
CA VAL A 52 17.18 21.64 -43.17
C VAL A 52 18.00 20.39 -42.88
N GLU A 53 18.76 19.98 -43.88
CA GLU A 53 19.82 18.98 -43.78
C GLU A 53 20.93 19.58 -42.91
N ALA A 54 20.84 19.38 -41.60
CA ALA A 54 21.90 19.72 -40.66
C ALA A 54 22.80 18.50 -40.52
N SER A 55 24.04 18.64 -41.02
CA SER A 55 25.14 17.72 -40.75
C SER A 55 25.30 17.47 -39.24
N PRO A 56 25.64 16.23 -38.82
CA PRO A 56 25.86 15.93 -37.42
C PRO A 56 27.13 16.64 -36.91
N PRO A 57 27.08 17.39 -35.79
CA PRO A 57 28.29 17.81 -35.12
C PRO A 57 28.99 16.58 -34.54
N ALA A 58 30.30 16.50 -34.78
CA ALA A 58 31.18 15.44 -34.30
C ALA A 58 30.95 15.16 -32.81
N THR A 59 30.65 13.90 -32.51
CA THR A 59 30.64 13.30 -31.19
C THR A 59 32.02 13.42 -30.55
N HIS A 60 32.24 14.43 -29.72
CA HIS A 60 33.23 14.35 -28.65
C HIS A 60 32.66 13.44 -27.58
N TYR A 61 33.00 12.15 -27.68
CA TYR A 61 32.89 11.22 -26.56
C TYR A 61 33.81 11.72 -25.43
N PRO A 62 33.30 12.05 -24.23
CA PRO A 62 34.17 12.07 -23.06
C PRO A 62 34.70 10.64 -22.82
N PRO A 63 35.96 10.48 -22.37
CA PRO A 63 36.48 9.18 -22.00
C PRO A 63 35.60 8.54 -20.91
N PRO A 64 35.52 7.20 -20.86
CA PRO A 64 34.76 6.51 -19.83
C PRO A 64 35.26 6.94 -18.44
N ILE A 65 34.35 7.46 -17.63
CA ILE A 65 34.60 7.68 -16.22
C ILE A 65 34.74 6.29 -15.62
N ALA A 66 35.95 5.96 -15.18
CA ALA A 66 36.25 4.72 -14.47
C ALA A 66 35.24 4.53 -13.33
N GLU A 67 34.57 3.40 -13.35
CA GLU A 67 33.72 2.91 -12.27
C GLU A 67 34.58 2.72 -11.02
N GLY A 68 34.73 3.79 -10.23
CA GLY A 68 35.17 3.73 -8.85
C GLY A 68 34.06 3.09 -8.03
N GLY A 69 34.05 1.75 -8.00
CA GLY A 69 33.16 0.95 -7.17
C GLY A 69 33.31 1.33 -5.70
N ALA A 70 32.38 2.16 -5.21
CA ALA A 70 32.06 2.19 -3.80
C ALA A 70 31.27 0.92 -3.49
N SER A 71 32.01 -0.15 -3.22
CA SER A 71 31.51 -1.37 -2.61
C SER A 71 30.92 -1.01 -1.25
N TRP A 72 29.59 -0.90 -1.21
CA TRP A 72 28.86 -1.09 0.04
C TRP A 72 29.24 -2.49 0.56
N PRO A 73 29.63 -2.63 1.85
CA PRO A 73 29.94 -3.95 2.37
C PRO A 73 28.70 -4.83 2.19
N ALA A 74 28.90 -5.95 1.50
CA ALA A 74 27.91 -7.01 1.44
C ALA A 74 27.48 -7.35 2.87
N PRO A 75 26.18 -7.63 3.12
CA PRO A 75 25.78 -8.21 4.38
C PRO A 75 26.61 -9.48 4.59
N VAL A 76 27.30 -9.54 5.73
CA VAL A 76 28.00 -10.74 6.18
C VAL A 76 26.99 -11.87 6.25
N ASP A 77 27.29 -12.92 5.49
CA ASP A 77 26.61 -14.21 5.50
C ASP A 77 26.93 -14.87 6.86
N GLU A 78 26.09 -14.60 7.86
CA GLU A 78 26.06 -15.41 9.07
C GLU A 78 25.31 -16.71 8.76
N GLY A 79 26.08 -17.80 8.75
CA GLY A 79 25.65 -19.15 8.43
C GLY A 79 24.55 -19.75 9.33
N PRO A 80 24.30 -21.06 9.17
CA PRO A 80 22.95 -21.60 9.13
C PRO A 80 22.31 -21.71 10.51
N ALA A 81 21.21 -20.98 10.72
CA ALA A 81 20.26 -21.30 11.77
C ALA A 81 19.32 -22.40 11.26
N ALA A 82 19.51 -23.59 11.83
CA ALA A 82 18.56 -24.68 12.03
C ALA A 82 17.47 -24.90 10.96
N GLU A 83 17.59 -26.06 10.30
CA GLU A 83 16.57 -26.70 9.47
C GLU A 83 15.20 -26.75 10.17
N GLY A 84 14.36 -25.78 9.85
CA GLY A 84 12.92 -25.79 10.09
C GLY A 84 12.23 -25.60 8.75
N TYR A 85 12.24 -26.67 7.94
CA TYR A 85 11.64 -26.74 6.61
C TYR A 85 10.14 -26.45 6.70
N TRP A 86 9.74 -25.21 6.39
CA TRP A 86 8.36 -24.90 6.01
C TRP A 86 8.36 -24.64 4.51
N PRO A 87 7.52 -25.36 3.73
CA PRO A 87 7.50 -25.21 2.29
C PRO A 87 7.04 -23.79 1.93
N SER A 88 7.89 -23.04 1.24
CA SER A 88 7.54 -21.80 0.57
C SER A 88 6.53 -22.10 -0.54
N THR A 89 5.25 -21.88 -0.29
CA THR A 89 4.22 -21.86 -1.32
C THR A 89 4.19 -20.47 -1.95
N THR A 90 4.79 -20.35 -3.14
CA THR A 90 4.90 -19.11 -3.93
C THR A 90 3.60 -18.71 -4.64
N GLU A 91 2.46 -19.34 -4.38
CA GLU A 91 1.18 -18.94 -4.98
C GLU A 91 0.07 -19.00 -3.93
N GLY A 92 -0.61 -17.87 -3.72
CA GLY A 92 -1.77 -17.78 -2.85
C GLY A 92 -1.66 -16.63 -1.86
N GLY A 93 -2.07 -15.43 -2.29
CA GLY A 93 -2.75 -14.52 -1.38
C GLY A 93 -3.97 -15.25 -0.85
N GLY A 94 -3.79 -16.01 0.23
CA GLY A 94 -4.89 -16.59 0.97
C GLY A 94 -5.72 -15.42 1.46
N ALA A 95 -6.84 -15.17 0.78
CA ALA A 95 -7.95 -14.49 1.40
C ALA A 95 -8.11 -15.18 2.76
N TRP A 96 -7.86 -14.43 3.84
CA TRP A 96 -8.27 -14.85 5.17
C TRP A 96 -9.70 -15.38 5.00
N PRO A 97 -9.99 -16.65 5.31
CA PRO A 97 -11.36 -17.12 5.22
C PRO A 97 -12.15 -16.14 6.07
N GLY A 98 -13.04 -15.39 5.43
CA GLY A 98 -14.03 -14.59 6.12
C GLY A 98 -14.77 -15.57 7.00
N GLY A 99 -14.32 -15.69 8.25
CA GLY A 99 -15.03 -16.44 9.26
C GLY A 99 -16.45 -15.91 9.23
N PRO A 100 -17.47 -16.77 9.36
CA PRO A 100 -18.83 -16.28 9.49
C PRO A 100 -18.80 -15.20 10.58
N ALA A 101 -19.33 -14.02 10.28
CA ALA A 101 -19.52 -12.97 11.26
C ALA A 101 -20.14 -13.66 12.48
N ALA A 102 -19.40 -13.70 13.59
CA ALA A 102 -19.86 -14.36 14.79
C ALA A 102 -20.98 -13.51 15.38
N GLU A 103 -22.20 -13.70 14.87
CA GLU A 103 -23.44 -13.19 15.43
C GLU A 103 -23.64 -13.91 16.77
N GLY A 104 -23.04 -13.36 17.83
CA GLY A 104 -23.06 -13.97 19.15
C GLY A 104 -21.85 -13.66 20.04
N ALA A 105 -20.85 -12.90 19.55
CA ALA A 105 -19.85 -12.33 20.44
C ALA A 105 -20.49 -11.20 21.26
N SER A 106 -20.75 -11.53 22.53
CA SER A 106 -21.04 -10.65 23.66
C SER A 106 -20.71 -9.17 23.41
N THR A 107 -21.68 -8.30 23.67
CA THR A 107 -21.54 -6.86 23.88
C THR A 107 -20.68 -6.56 25.12
N ALA A 108 -19.47 -7.11 25.19
CA ALA A 108 -18.42 -6.47 25.95
C ALA A 108 -18.23 -5.12 25.26
N GLU A 109 -18.48 -4.03 25.98
CA GLU A 109 -18.29 -2.66 25.51
C GLU A 109 -16.87 -2.54 24.97
N GLY A 110 -16.72 -2.76 23.66
CA GLY A 110 -15.46 -2.72 22.97
C GLY A 110 -15.00 -1.27 23.02
N GLY A 111 -14.15 -0.96 23.99
CA GLY A 111 -13.48 0.33 24.05
C GLY A 111 -12.88 0.64 22.68
N PRO A 112 -12.86 1.93 22.28
CA PRO A 112 -12.33 2.31 20.98
C PRO A 112 -10.94 1.72 20.79
N LEU A 113 -10.67 1.17 19.60
CA LEU A 113 -9.34 0.66 19.26
C LEU A 113 -8.30 1.77 19.54
N PRO A 114 -7.13 1.40 20.10
CA PRO A 114 -6.08 2.38 20.34
C PRO A 114 -5.71 3.02 19.00
N THR A 115 -5.61 4.34 18.95
CA THR A 115 -5.13 5.07 17.77
C THR A 115 -3.70 5.55 18.01
N LEU A 116 -2.90 5.75 16.96
CA LEU A 116 -1.56 6.34 17.09
C LEU A 116 -1.57 7.67 17.88
N LYS A 117 -2.62 8.48 17.68
CA LYS A 117 -2.83 9.75 18.40
C LYS A 117 -3.04 9.54 19.90
N GLY A 118 -3.85 8.54 20.28
CA GLY A 118 -4.07 8.17 21.68
C GLY A 118 -2.80 7.68 22.39
N MET A 119 -1.83 7.15 21.63
CA MET A 119 -0.54 6.68 22.13
C MET A 119 0.54 7.78 22.21
N GLY A 120 0.20 9.04 21.90
CA GLY A 120 1.17 10.15 21.94
C GLY A 120 2.26 10.07 20.87
N ILE A 121 2.04 9.31 19.79
CA ILE A 121 2.96 9.24 18.66
C ILE A 121 2.71 10.47 17.77
N PRO A 122 3.68 11.39 17.58
CA PRO A 122 3.45 12.69 16.95
C PRO A 122 3.43 12.59 15.42
N VAL A 123 2.49 11.81 14.86
CA VAL A 123 2.31 11.66 13.40
C VAL A 123 1.98 12.98 12.70
N SER A 124 1.33 13.92 13.42
CA SER A 124 0.98 15.24 12.89
C SER A 124 2.19 16.16 12.65
N SER A 125 3.34 15.85 13.24
CA SER A 125 4.57 16.62 13.05
C SER A 125 5.37 16.20 11.81
N TRP A 126 4.95 15.11 11.15
CA TRP A 126 5.65 14.60 9.99
C TRP A 126 5.21 15.37 8.76
N THR A 127 5.90 16.47 8.51
CA THR A 127 5.82 17.20 7.25
C THR A 127 7.01 16.84 6.37
N CYS A 128 6.79 16.88 5.05
CA CYS A 128 7.87 16.87 4.09
C CYS A 128 8.70 18.17 4.26
N ASN A 129 9.97 18.04 4.62
CA ASN A 129 10.90 19.16 4.76
C ASN A 129 12.07 19.07 3.75
N GLY A 130 11.80 18.58 2.54
CA GLY A 130 12.79 18.49 1.45
C GLY A 130 12.86 17.10 0.83
N SER A 131 13.80 16.27 1.29
CA SER A 131 14.05 14.93 0.73
C SER A 131 13.84 13.84 1.78
N ASP A 132 13.11 12.80 1.40
CA ASP A 132 12.97 11.57 2.18
C ASP A 132 14.04 10.52 1.86
N ASP A 133 14.91 10.80 0.88
CA ASP A 133 15.98 9.90 0.43
C ASP A 133 17.19 9.91 1.39
N VAL A 134 17.27 10.89 2.30
CA VAL A 134 18.34 11.02 3.28
C VAL A 134 17.83 10.59 4.66
N GLY A 135 18.59 9.72 5.34
CA GLY A 135 18.28 9.28 6.70
C GLY A 135 18.81 7.89 6.99
N LYS A 136 18.37 7.33 8.13
CA LYS A 136 18.65 5.94 8.49
C LYS A 136 17.37 5.32 8.98
N ALA A 137 17.00 4.17 8.42
CA ALA A 137 15.76 3.46 8.73
C ALA A 137 15.57 3.08 10.22
N GLY A 138 16.61 3.23 11.06
CA GLY A 138 16.61 2.75 12.44
C GLY A 138 16.73 1.23 12.53
N TYR A 139 16.65 0.72 13.75
CA TYR A 139 16.63 -0.71 14.05
C TYR A 139 15.27 -1.12 14.62
N CYS A 140 14.81 -2.31 14.25
CA CYS A 140 13.56 -2.89 14.73
C CYS A 140 13.72 -3.45 16.14
N ALA A 141 13.39 -2.64 17.15
CA ALA A 141 13.45 -2.98 18.57
C ALA A 141 12.05 -3.21 19.18
N VAL A 142 11.06 -3.55 18.35
CA VAL A 142 9.68 -3.75 18.79
C VAL A 142 9.63 -4.92 19.78
N LYS A 143 9.09 -4.68 20.97
CA LYS A 143 8.92 -5.70 22.00
C LYS A 143 7.61 -6.44 21.76
N VAL A 144 7.68 -7.65 21.22
CA VAL A 144 6.50 -8.50 21.02
C VAL A 144 6.18 -9.23 22.33
N PRO A 145 4.98 -9.05 22.91
CA PRO A 145 4.56 -9.80 24.09
C PRO A 145 4.47 -11.29 23.78
N LYS A 146 4.79 -12.15 24.76
CA LYS A 146 4.68 -13.61 24.60
C LYS A 146 3.25 -14.06 24.25
N SER A 147 2.23 -13.33 24.69
CA SER A 147 0.83 -13.59 24.34
C SER A 147 0.52 -13.45 22.85
N CYS A 148 1.40 -12.78 22.10
CA CYS A 148 1.24 -12.47 20.67
C CYS A 148 2.31 -13.16 19.81
N ALA A 149 3.24 -13.87 20.45
CA ALA A 149 4.18 -14.80 19.83
C ALA A 149 3.45 -16.14 19.62
N PRO A 150 2.91 -16.36 18.42
CA PRO A 150 3.80 -16.99 17.44
C PRO A 150 3.95 -16.21 16.13
N PHE A 151 3.43 -14.98 16.02
CA PHE A 151 3.41 -14.30 14.73
C PHE A 151 4.70 -13.47 14.53
N PRO A 152 5.63 -13.88 13.63
CA PRO A 152 6.81 -13.08 13.29
C PRO A 152 6.46 -11.80 12.53
N PHE A 153 5.17 -11.61 12.23
CA PHE A 153 4.60 -10.52 11.47
C PHE A 153 5.12 -9.14 11.92
N VAL A 154 5.20 -8.87 13.22
CA VAL A 154 5.62 -7.56 13.73
C VAL A 154 7.08 -7.24 13.33
N HIS A 155 7.97 -8.21 13.48
CA HIS A 155 9.38 -8.06 13.09
C HIS A 155 9.53 -7.99 11.57
N SER A 156 8.83 -8.86 10.83
CA SER A 156 8.85 -8.86 9.36
C SER A 156 8.27 -7.55 8.80
N SER A 157 7.21 -7.01 9.40
CA SER A 157 6.61 -5.72 9.00
C SER A 157 7.56 -4.55 9.23
N CYS A 158 8.26 -4.55 10.36
CA CYS A 158 9.28 -3.55 10.65
C CYS A 158 10.48 -3.66 9.70
N ASN A 159 10.97 -4.87 9.44
CA ASN A 159 12.07 -5.09 8.48
C ASN A 159 11.66 -4.76 7.05
N GLY A 160 10.42 -5.05 6.67
CA GLY A 160 9.83 -4.65 5.40
C GLY A 160 9.84 -3.14 5.21
N ALA A 161 9.44 -2.36 6.23
CA ALA A 161 9.57 -0.90 6.19
C ALA A 161 11.03 -0.45 5.98
N ARG A 162 12.00 -1.07 6.68
CA ARG A 162 13.43 -0.76 6.50
C ARG A 162 13.94 -1.09 5.09
N LYS A 163 13.45 -2.18 4.50
CA LYS A 163 13.89 -2.69 3.19
C LYS A 163 13.26 -1.93 2.02
N TYR A 164 11.99 -1.56 2.12
CA TYR A 164 11.18 -1.09 0.99
C TYR A 164 10.87 0.40 1.01
N PHE A 165 11.02 1.09 2.15
CA PHE A 165 10.71 2.51 2.24
C PHE A 165 11.95 3.35 1.96
N LYS A 166 11.75 4.61 1.61
CA LYS A 166 12.85 5.58 1.58
C LYS A 166 13.42 5.77 2.99
N PRO A 167 14.72 6.07 3.15
CA PRO A 167 15.38 6.08 4.45
C PRO A 167 14.68 6.91 5.53
N LYS A 168 14.20 8.12 5.21
CA LYS A 168 13.51 8.97 6.18
C LYS A 168 12.12 8.46 6.54
N ILE A 169 11.41 7.87 5.59
CA ILE A 169 10.09 7.27 5.82
C ILE A 169 10.22 6.00 6.65
N ALA A 170 11.22 5.17 6.36
CA ALA A 170 11.55 4.02 7.17
C ALA A 170 11.86 4.42 8.62
N GLU A 171 12.66 5.48 8.83
CA GLU A 171 12.95 6.03 10.16
C GLU A 171 11.68 6.38 10.94
N ARG A 172 10.73 7.09 10.30
CA ARG A 172 9.43 7.46 10.89
C ARG A 172 8.60 6.22 11.24
N ALA A 173 8.48 5.27 10.30
CA ALA A 173 7.72 4.03 10.50
C ALA A 173 8.28 3.20 11.65
N VAL A 174 9.59 2.93 11.65
CA VAL A 174 10.29 2.15 12.68
C VAL A 174 10.24 2.87 14.02
N SER A 175 10.43 4.20 14.06
CA SER A 175 10.29 4.96 15.30
C SER A 175 8.88 4.88 15.88
N CYS A 176 7.84 4.80 15.05
CA CYS A 176 6.46 4.60 15.50
C CYS A 176 6.28 3.18 16.05
N MET A 177 6.70 2.16 15.31
CA MET A 177 6.57 0.76 15.73
C MET A 177 7.30 0.46 17.04
N ASN A 178 8.49 1.03 17.24
CA ASN A 178 9.27 0.86 18.47
C ASN A 178 8.62 1.51 19.70
N LYS A 179 7.65 2.42 19.51
CA LYS A 179 6.88 3.07 20.58
C LYS A 179 5.54 2.38 20.87
N LEU A 180 5.16 1.37 20.08
CA LEU A 180 3.93 0.64 20.32
C LEU A 180 4.01 -0.13 21.66
N GLY A 181 2.96 0.01 22.46
CA GLY A 181 2.78 -0.81 23.66
C GLY A 181 2.39 -2.25 23.30
N PRO A 182 2.47 -3.18 24.28
CA PRO A 182 2.09 -4.59 24.11
C PRO A 182 0.77 -4.81 23.36
N ASP A 183 -0.30 -4.16 23.79
CA ASP A 183 -1.65 -4.36 23.23
C ASP A 183 -1.74 -3.88 21.78
N ALA A 184 -1.08 -2.77 21.45
CA ALA A 184 -1.05 -2.21 20.11
C ALA A 184 -0.26 -3.11 19.14
N VAL A 185 0.83 -3.72 19.61
CA VAL A 185 1.60 -4.71 18.84
C VAL A 185 0.72 -5.92 18.48
N CYS A 186 -0.07 -6.40 19.43
CA CYS A 186 -0.99 -7.52 19.24
C CYS A 186 -2.17 -7.19 18.30
N ALA A 187 -2.59 -5.92 18.27
CA ALA A 187 -3.63 -5.41 17.37
C ALA A 187 -3.11 -5.08 15.95
N ALA A 188 -1.89 -5.50 15.59
CA ALA A 188 -1.27 -5.23 14.28
C ALA A 188 -1.15 -3.73 13.92
N MET A 189 -1.02 -2.86 14.92
CA MET A 189 -0.87 -1.39 14.74
C MET A 189 0.44 -0.99 14.01
N THR A 190 1.32 -1.94 13.71
CA THR A 190 2.47 -1.72 12.82
C THR A 190 2.05 -1.23 11.45
N TYR A 191 0.89 -1.68 10.96
CA TYR A 191 0.28 -1.19 9.74
C TYR A 191 -0.03 0.30 9.79
N GLU A 192 -0.71 0.77 10.85
CA GLU A 192 -0.97 2.21 11.01
C GLU A 192 0.32 3.04 11.04
N CYS A 193 1.38 2.52 11.67
CA CYS A 193 2.69 3.18 11.64
C CYS A 193 3.27 3.30 10.22
N LYS A 194 3.13 2.26 9.38
CA LYS A 194 3.55 2.29 7.97
C LYS A 194 2.72 3.29 7.17
N ASP A 195 1.39 3.25 7.32
CA ASP A 195 0.46 4.17 6.65
C ASP A 195 0.78 5.63 6.98
N ALA A 196 0.85 5.97 8.28
CA ALA A 196 1.14 7.31 8.73
C ALA A 196 2.50 7.81 8.20
N ALA A 197 3.51 6.94 8.17
CA ALA A 197 4.83 7.29 7.66
C ALA A 197 4.78 7.57 6.15
N LEU A 198 4.17 6.69 5.35
CA LEU A 198 4.06 6.88 3.90
C LEU A 198 3.22 8.10 3.54
N ARG A 199 2.14 8.37 4.28
CA ARG A 199 1.31 9.57 4.08
C ARG A 199 2.04 10.88 4.36
N SER A 200 3.12 10.83 5.13
CA SER A 200 3.98 11.98 5.42
C SER A 200 5.09 12.22 4.39
N ALA A 201 5.18 11.38 3.36
CA ALA A 201 6.22 11.50 2.36
C ALA A 201 6.08 12.78 1.51
N CYS A 202 7.22 13.34 1.14
CA CYS A 202 7.38 14.30 0.07
C CYS A 202 6.89 13.70 -1.23
N LEU A 203 6.08 14.45 -1.99
CA LEU A 203 5.67 14.00 -3.31
C LEU A 203 6.89 13.90 -4.24
N ASP A 204 7.03 12.75 -4.89
CA ASP A 204 8.13 12.41 -5.79
C ASP A 204 7.57 12.26 -7.21
N ALA A 205 7.93 13.18 -8.10
CA ALA A 205 7.48 13.18 -9.48
C ALA A 205 7.91 11.91 -10.25
N THR A 206 8.93 11.19 -9.78
CA THR A 206 9.35 9.92 -10.41
C THR A 206 8.31 8.80 -10.21
N ALA A 207 7.37 8.94 -9.27
CA ALA A 207 6.28 8.01 -9.07
C ALA A 207 5.09 8.22 -10.04
N ASP A 208 5.07 9.33 -10.79
CA ASP A 208 3.91 9.71 -11.61
C ASP A 208 3.61 8.71 -12.73
N ALA A 209 4.66 8.20 -13.39
CA ALA A 209 4.51 7.23 -14.46
C ALA A 209 3.92 5.91 -13.96
N ASP A 210 4.42 5.40 -12.82
CA ASP A 210 3.90 4.21 -12.16
C ASP A 210 2.44 4.41 -11.73
N CYS A 211 2.12 5.57 -11.15
CA CYS A 211 0.76 5.87 -10.74
C CYS A 211 -0.21 6.01 -11.89
N GLN A 212 0.21 6.59 -13.01
CA GLN A 212 -0.62 6.66 -14.21
C GLN A 212 -0.90 5.25 -14.75
N ALA A 213 0.11 4.37 -14.77
CA ALA A 213 -0.06 2.98 -15.18
C ALA A 213 -1.05 2.25 -14.26
N ILE A 214 -0.92 2.42 -12.94
CA ILE A 214 -1.85 1.87 -11.95
C ILE A 214 -3.25 2.43 -12.16
N ALA A 215 -3.44 3.74 -12.26
CA ALA A 215 -4.77 4.34 -12.45
C ALA A 215 -5.47 3.84 -13.72
N ASN A 216 -4.71 3.59 -14.79
CA ASN A 216 -5.23 3.04 -16.03
C ASN A 216 -5.69 1.56 -15.88
N SER A 217 -4.99 0.75 -15.09
CA SER A 217 -5.36 -0.66 -14.84
C SER A 217 -6.34 -0.83 -13.67
N CYS A 218 -6.42 0.17 -12.78
CA CYS A 218 -7.15 0.14 -11.54
C CYS A 218 -8.10 1.35 -11.40
N PRO A 219 -9.36 1.23 -11.83
CA PRO A 219 -10.31 2.35 -11.79
C PRO A 219 -10.60 2.92 -10.39
N LYS A 220 -10.34 2.12 -9.34
CA LYS A 220 -10.52 2.54 -7.93
C LYS A 220 -9.29 3.20 -7.32
N ALA A 221 -8.14 3.15 -8.00
CA ALA A 221 -6.91 3.75 -7.50
C ALA A 221 -6.92 5.26 -7.79
N SER A 222 -6.86 6.08 -6.73
CA SER A 222 -6.70 7.53 -6.88
C SER A 222 -5.25 7.87 -7.21
N MET A 223 -5.03 8.73 -8.20
CA MET A 223 -3.69 9.27 -8.51
C MET A 223 -3.06 9.95 -7.30
N THR A 224 -3.84 10.71 -6.53
CA THR A 224 -3.36 11.40 -5.32
C THR A 224 -2.91 10.41 -4.26
N GLU A 225 -3.68 9.35 -4.05
CA GLU A 225 -3.35 8.31 -3.08
C GLU A 225 -2.13 7.52 -3.54
N CYS A 226 -2.09 7.10 -4.81
CA CYS A 226 -0.97 6.40 -5.38
C CYS A 226 0.34 7.18 -5.22
N ARG A 227 0.34 8.46 -5.64
CA ARG A 227 1.52 9.33 -5.52
C ARG A 227 1.99 9.40 -4.09
N ARG A 228 1.08 9.57 -3.14
CA ARG A 228 1.42 9.67 -1.72
C ARG A 228 2.11 8.39 -1.20
N TYR A 229 1.60 7.21 -1.52
CA TYR A 229 2.25 5.96 -1.09
C TYR A 229 3.55 5.68 -1.83
N LEU A 230 3.55 5.75 -3.18
CA LEU A 230 4.74 5.42 -3.97
C LEU A 230 5.90 6.41 -3.74
N SER A 231 5.62 7.67 -3.38
CA SER A 231 6.68 8.64 -3.10
C SER A 231 7.48 8.31 -1.84
N GLY A 232 6.87 7.63 -0.86
CA GLY A 232 7.57 7.20 0.35
C GLY A 232 8.32 5.86 0.21
N LEU A 233 8.19 5.20 -0.93
CA LEU A 233 8.87 3.93 -1.23
C LEU A 233 10.17 4.17 -1.99
N ASN A 234 11.15 3.31 -1.74
CA ASN A 234 12.35 3.26 -2.57
C ASN A 234 12.05 2.53 -3.89
N ALA A 235 13.02 2.47 -4.81
CA ALA A 235 12.83 1.85 -6.13
C ALA A 235 12.33 0.39 -6.04
N LEU A 236 12.87 -0.40 -5.10
CA LEU A 236 12.48 -1.80 -4.89
C LEU A 236 11.03 -1.90 -4.36
N GLY A 237 10.67 -1.07 -3.37
CA GLY A 237 9.32 -1.02 -2.83
C GLY A 237 8.28 -0.58 -3.86
N ARG A 238 8.61 0.43 -4.68
CA ARG A 238 7.75 0.88 -5.79
C ARG A 238 7.49 -0.25 -6.77
N ALA A 239 8.55 -0.95 -7.22
CA ALA A 239 8.41 -2.08 -8.13
C ALA A 239 7.46 -3.17 -7.59
N LYS A 240 7.61 -3.55 -6.31
CA LYS A 240 6.75 -4.55 -5.66
C LYS A 240 5.28 -4.11 -5.56
N VAL A 241 5.03 -2.85 -5.20
CA VAL A 241 3.66 -2.34 -5.10
C VAL A 241 3.01 -2.19 -6.48
N THR A 242 3.74 -1.68 -7.46
CA THR A 242 3.27 -1.57 -8.83
C THR A 242 2.95 -2.94 -9.43
N ASP A 243 3.76 -3.96 -9.14
CA ASP A 243 3.49 -5.34 -9.55
C ASP A 243 2.22 -5.90 -8.90
N CYS A 244 2.07 -5.73 -7.58
CA CYS A 244 0.85 -6.11 -6.85
C CYS A 244 -0.42 -5.43 -7.41
N MET A 245 -0.31 -4.17 -7.83
CA MET A 245 -1.43 -3.40 -8.38
C MET A 245 -1.82 -3.79 -9.81
N LYS A 246 -1.00 -4.57 -10.54
CA LYS A 246 -1.36 -5.09 -11.86
C LYS A 246 -2.33 -6.27 -11.81
N GLY A 247 -2.50 -6.89 -10.63
CA GLY A 247 -3.35 -8.06 -10.42
C GLY A 247 -4.78 -7.75 -9.92
N SER A 248 -5.43 -8.77 -9.36
CA SER A 248 -6.76 -8.66 -8.74
C SER A 248 -6.77 -7.86 -7.43
N SER A 249 -5.60 -7.53 -6.88
CA SER A 249 -5.43 -6.79 -5.62
C SER A 249 -5.95 -5.36 -5.66
N CYS A 250 -6.23 -4.85 -6.85
CA CYS A 250 -6.86 -3.56 -7.10
C CYS A 250 -8.09 -3.26 -6.23
N GLY A 251 -8.87 -4.30 -5.92
CA GLY A 251 -10.10 -4.18 -5.13
C GLY A 251 -9.88 -3.70 -3.70
N TYR A 252 -8.69 -3.90 -3.14
CA TYR A 252 -8.33 -3.57 -1.76
C TYR A 252 -7.53 -2.27 -1.63
N GLY A 253 -7.25 -1.60 -2.75
CA GLY A 253 -6.47 -0.37 -2.80
C GLY A 253 -4.96 -0.58 -2.66
N ILE A 254 -4.20 0.48 -2.93
CA ILE A 254 -2.73 0.43 -2.94
C ILE A 254 -2.13 0.09 -1.57
N TYR A 255 -2.82 0.46 -0.50
CA TYR A 255 -2.37 0.19 0.85
C TYR A 255 -2.26 -1.32 1.14
N SER A 256 -3.19 -2.13 0.64
CA SER A 256 -3.12 -3.59 0.81
C SER A 256 -1.84 -4.18 0.18
N CYS A 257 -1.39 -3.65 -0.95
CA CYS A 257 -0.11 -4.03 -1.55
C CYS A 257 1.09 -3.61 -0.70
N VAL A 258 1.02 -2.45 -0.05
CA VAL A 258 2.04 -1.98 0.90
C VAL A 258 2.08 -2.83 2.17
N GLU A 259 0.92 -3.28 2.66
CA GLU A 259 0.83 -4.19 3.79
C GLU A 259 1.55 -5.51 3.50
N GLY A 260 1.51 -5.99 2.26
CA GLY A 260 2.24 -7.18 1.79
C GLY A 260 3.77 -7.03 1.74
N LEU A 261 4.31 -5.82 1.92
CA LEU A 261 5.77 -5.59 1.97
C LEU A 261 6.35 -6.01 3.34
N ASN A 262 6.34 -7.31 3.64
CA ASN A 262 6.97 -7.90 4.82
C ASN A 262 7.81 -9.08 4.32
N ASP A 263 9.12 -8.90 4.19
CA ASP A 263 10.08 -10.01 3.99
C ASP A 263 10.79 -10.27 5.32
#